data_AF-A0A838TFN8-F1
#
_entry.id   AF-A0A838TFN8-F1
#
_cell.length_a   1.000
_cell.length_b   1.000
_cell.length_c   1.000
_cell.angle_alpha   90.00
_cell.angle_beta   90.00
_cell.angle_gamma   90.00
#
_symmetry.space_group_name_H-M   'P 1'
#
loop_
_entity.id
_entity.type
_entity.pdbx_description
1 polymer ?
#
loop_
_entity_poly.entity_id
_entity_poly.type
_entity_poly.pdbx_seq_one_letter_code
_entity_poly.pdbx_strand_id
1 'polypeptide(L)' 'MKVWLREQPEVEAALMSGSGSTMFAILREAGGAEPVAARALEELDPKLWTRAAVVDASLWEARVLG' A
#
# COMPACT_ATOMS: atom_id res chain seq x y z
N MET A 1 -3.59 -1.61 12.21
CA MET A 1 -2.96 -1.46 10.87
C MET A 1 -3.45 -0.25 10.07
N LYS A 2 -4.76 -0.04 9.78
CA LYS A 2 -5.19 1.13 8.97
C LYS A 2 -4.74 2.49 9.54
N VAL A 3 -4.88 2.69 10.86
CA VAL A 3 -4.40 3.93 11.54
C VAL A 3 -2.88 4.04 11.42
N TRP A 4 -2.17 2.96 11.79
CA TRP A 4 -0.70 2.86 11.64
C TRP A 4 -0.21 3.18 10.23
N LEU A 5 -0.88 2.70 9.17
CA LEU A 5 -0.53 3.02 7.78
C LEU A 5 -0.65 4.51 7.51
N ARG A 6 -1.68 5.19 8.02
CA ARG A 6 -1.87 6.64 7.83
C ARG A 6 -0.84 7.50 8.56
N GLU A 7 -0.11 6.92 9.52
CA GLU A 7 0.96 7.60 10.26
C GLU A 7 2.31 7.50 9.55
N GLN A 8 2.44 6.64 8.53
CA GLN A 8 3.67 6.51 7.76
C GLN A 8 3.82 7.69 6.78
N PRO A 9 5.01 8.33 6.69
CA PRO A 9 5.20 9.52 5.85
C PRO A 9 5.00 9.25 4.34
N GLU A 10 5.28 8.03 3.89
CA GLU A 10 5.16 7.60 2.49
C GLU A 10 3.70 7.36 2.06
N VAL A 11 2.79 7.20 3.01
CA VAL A 11 1.39 6.82 2.75
C VAL A 11 0.55 8.08 2.52
N GLU A 12 -0.14 8.12 1.38
CA GLU A 12 -1.11 9.15 1.05
C GLU A 12 -2.51 8.80 1.56
N ALA A 13 -2.93 7.55 1.33
CA ALA A 13 -4.23 7.06 1.74
C ALA A 13 -4.14 5.59 2.16
N ALA A 14 -5.01 5.17 3.07
CA ALA A 14 -5.12 3.77 3.47
C ALA A 14 -6.58 3.35 3.57
N LEU A 15 -6.88 2.16 3.05
CA LEU A 15 -8.20 1.55 3.10
C LEU A 15 -8.10 0.11 3.59
N MET A 16 -9.24 -0.41 4.02
CA MET A 16 -9.40 -1.78 4.46
C MET A 16 -10.36 -2.46 3.50
N SER A 17 -10.02 -3.67 3.06
CA SER A 17 -10.89 -4.50 2.23
C SER A 17 -11.31 -5.75 3.01
N GLY A 18 -12.61 -6.01 3.06
CA GLY A 18 -13.18 -7.15 3.77
C GLY A 18 -13.16 -7.02 5.30
N SER A 19 -13.03 -8.17 5.99
CA SER A 19 -13.09 -8.30 7.46
C SER A 19 -11.91 -7.70 8.23
N GLY A 20 -10.97 -7.05 7.53
CA GLY A 20 -9.78 -6.44 8.13
C GLY A 20 -8.54 -7.31 8.11
N SER A 21 -8.48 -8.35 7.27
CA SER A 21 -7.24 -9.09 6.99
C SER A 21 -6.47 -8.54 5.78
N THR A 22 -7.10 -7.68 4.97
CA THR A 22 -6.47 -7.06 3.80
C THR A 22 -6.55 -5.55 3.90
N MET A 23 -5.38 -4.90 3.83
CA MET A 23 -5.24 -3.46 3.85
C MET A 23 -4.54 -3.02 2.57
N PHE A 24 -4.96 -1.87 2.03
CA PHE A 24 -4.24 -1.21 0.97
C PHE A 24 -3.73 0.13 1.46
N ALA A 25 -2.54 0.49 1.00
CA ALA A 25 -1.96 1.81 1.14
C ALA A 25 -1.64 2.35 -0.25
N ILE A 26 -2.09 3.57 -0.53
CA ILE A 26 -1.64 4.35 -1.66
C ILE A 26 -0.41 5.12 -1.19
N LEU A 27 0.70 4.96 -1.91
CA LEU A 27 1.96 5.59 -1.59
C LEU A 27 2.15 6.81 -2.48
N ARG A 28 2.76 7.86 -1.93
CA ARG A 28 3.09 9.09 -2.65
C ARG A 28 4.07 8.83 -3.79
N GLU A 29 5.03 7.95 -3.53
CA GLU A 29 6.10 7.60 -4.45
C GLU A 29 6.32 6.09 -4.43
N ALA A 30 6.64 5.51 -5.59
CA ALA A 30 6.87 4.07 -5.72
C ALA A 30 8.00 3.56 -4.80
N GLY A 31 9.01 4.39 -4.54
CA GLY A 31 10.13 4.07 -3.65
C GLY A 31 9.75 3.92 -2.18
N GLY A 32 8.56 4.34 -1.76
CA GLY A 32 8.11 4.24 -0.37
C GLY A 32 7.64 2.84 0.05
N ALA A 33 7.53 1.89 -0.88
CA ALA A 33 6.92 0.60 -0.59
C ALA A 33 7.76 -0.29 0.34
N GLU A 34 9.05 -0.45 0.02
CA GLU A 34 9.95 -1.29 0.81
C GLU A 34 10.14 -0.79 2.26
N PRO A 35 10.39 0.52 2.51
CA PRO A 35 10.50 1.03 3.87
C PRO A 35 9.23 0.85 4.72
N VAL A 36 8.04 0.98 4.13
CA VAL A 36 6.77 0.76 4.83
C VAL A 36 6.57 -0.72 5.13
N ALA A 37 6.89 -1.60 4.17
CA ALA A 37 6.80 -3.05 4.37
C ALA A 37 7.74 -3.55 5.48
N ALA A 38 8.98 -3.06 5.50
CA ALA A 38 9.96 -3.39 6.52
C ALA A 38 9.49 -2.99 7.93
N ARG A 39 9.00 -1.76 8.10
CA ARG A 39 8.44 -1.31 9.39
C ARG A 39 7.19 -2.08 9.79
N ALA A 40 6.33 -2.46 8.83
CA ALA A 40 5.15 -3.26 9.15
C ALA A 40 5.50 -4.66 9.68
N LEU A 41 6.55 -5.27 9.13
CA LEU A 41 7.09 -6.55 9.63
C LEU A 41 7.69 -6.41 11.03
N GLU A 42 8.38 -5.30 11.31
CA GLU A 42 9.03 -5.05 12.60
C GLU A 42 8.04 -4.67 13.71
N GLU A 43 7.10 -3.76 13.43
CA GLU A 43 6.26 -3.12 14.45
C GLU A 43 4.90 -3.80 14.64
N LEU A 44 4.37 -4.49 13.62
CA LEU A 44 3.01 -5.03 13.67
C LEU A 44 2.97 -6.56 13.77
N ASP A 45 3.56 -7.25 12.81
CA ASP A 45 3.57 -8.71 12.77
C ASP A 45 4.73 -9.22 11.89
N PRO A 46 5.70 -9.98 12.44
CA PRO A 46 6.80 -10.55 11.66
C PRO A 46 6.36 -11.60 10.63
N LYS A 47 5.09 -12.03 10.66
CA LYS A 47 4.49 -12.96 9.68
C LYS A 47 3.64 -12.24 8.63
N LEU A 48 3.60 -10.91 8.64
CA LEU A 48 2.81 -10.13 7.69
C LEU A 48 3.27 -10.40 6.25
N TRP A 49 2.31 -10.58 5.34
CA TRP A 49 2.60 -10.64 3.92
C TRP A 49 2.29 -9.30 3.26
N THR A 50 3.23 -8.79 2.46
CA THR A 50 3.09 -7.51 1.75
C THR A 50 3.37 -7.70 0.26
N ARG A 51 2.74 -6.86 -0.56
CA ARG A 51 2.97 -6.80 -2.01
C ARG A 51 2.88 -5.36 -2.48
N ALA A 52 3.90 -4.89 -3.18
CA ALA A 52 3.89 -3.60 -3.86
C ALA A 52 3.53 -3.76 -5.34
N ALA A 53 2.79 -2.80 -5.87
CA ALA A 53 2.53 -2.67 -7.30
C ALA A 53 2.51 -1.18 -7.67
N VAL A 54 3.06 -0.85 -8.83
CA VAL A 54 2.97 0.48 -9.41
C VAL A 54 1.86 0.46 -10.45
N VAL A 55 0.93 1.40 -10.35
CA VAL A 55 -0.08 1.62 -11.37
C VAL A 55 0.43 2.74 -12.27
N ASP A 56 0.68 2.41 -13.53
CA ASP A 56 0.90 3.41 -14.56
C ASP A 56 -0.47 3.84 -15.11
N ALA A 57 -0.85 5.09 -14.84
CA ALA A 57 -2.12 5.64 -15.28
C ALA A 57 -2.27 5.66 -16.82
N SER A 58 -1.15 5.73 -17.55
CA SER A 58 -1.17 5.68 -19.02
C SER A 58 -1.62 4.31 -19.55
N LEU A 59 -1.44 3.24 -18.77
CA LEU A 59 -1.91 1.89 -19.11
C LEU A 59 -3.41 1.69 -18.86
N TRP A 60 -4.01 2.48 -17.97
CA TRP A 60 -5.45 2.45 -17.70
C TRP A 60 -6.25 3.10 -18.83
N GLU A 61 -5.83 4.29 -19.29
CA GLU A 61 -6.51 5.01 -20.37
C GLU A 61 -6.53 4.19 -21.67
N ALA A 62 -5.41 3.55 -22.01
CA ALA A 62 -5.28 2.71 -23.20
C ALA A 62 -6.17 1.45 -23.18
N ARG A 63 -6.62 0.98 -22.01
CA ARG A 63 -7.38 -0.28 -21.86
C ARG A 63 -8.88 -0.10 -21.65
N VAL A 64 -9.30 1.08 -21.18
CA VAL A 64 -10.72 1.34 -20.82
C VAL A 64 -11.42 2.23 -21.84
N LEU A 65 -10.68 3.07 -22.56
CA LEU A 65 -11.22 3.97 -23.60
C LEU A 65 -10.89 3.52 -25.03
N GLY A 66 -10.19 2.39 -25.19
CA GLY A 66 -9.84 1.77 -26.47
C GLY A 66 -10.80 0.65 -26.87
#